data_AF-C6BBT9-F1
#
_entry.id   AF-C6BBT9-F1
#
_cell.length_a   1.000
_cell.length_b   1.000
_cell.length_c   1.000
_cell.angle_alpha   90.00
_cell.angle_beta   90.00
_cell.angle_gamma   90.00
#
_symmetry.space_group_name_H-M   'P 1'
#
loop_
_entity.id
_entity.type
_entity.pdbx_description
1 polymer ?
#
loop_
_entity_poly.entity_id
_entity_poly.type
_entity_poly.pdbx_seq_one_letter_code
_entity_poly.pdbx_strand_id
1 'polypeptide(L)'
;MGIEQRLENWARVVRDPRSQPQCCASWAKLATALRDAEKGIVAEPSIPRDVPDGWLVERAWQKINDPIAKRLLQYYYVHQFPPEIVCRILVRKFGASPHTLKHWKVRLAKAHSIAAHVIDGEVARVTMAATVRRMTEGVTV
;
A
#
# COMPACT_ATOMS: atom_id res chain seq x y z
N MET A 1 10.25 -9.58 8.67
CA MET A 1 8.94 -8.92 8.88
C MET A 1 7.89 -9.74 8.16
N GLY A 2 6.87 -10.21 8.86
CA GLY A 2 5.79 -11.02 8.26
C GLY A 2 4.87 -10.18 7.37
N ILE A 3 4.10 -10.82 6.50
CA ILE A 3 3.13 -10.13 5.62
C ILE A 3 2.09 -9.34 6.42
N GLU A 4 1.63 -9.87 7.55
CA GLU A 4 0.65 -9.23 8.43
C GLU A 4 1.19 -7.91 9.01
N GLN A 5 2.43 -7.91 9.51
CA GLN A 5 3.10 -6.71 10.02
C GLN A 5 3.24 -5.62 8.94
N ARG A 6 3.53 -6.02 7.69
CA ARG A 6 3.61 -5.07 6.56
C ARG A 6 2.26 -4.47 6.22
N LEU A 7 1.19 -5.27 6.30
CA LEU A 7 -0.18 -4.81 6.06
C LEU A 7 -0.70 -3.92 7.20
N GLU A 8 -0.34 -4.21 8.46
CA GLU A 8 -0.62 -3.34 9.60
C GLU A 8 0.12 -2.00 9.49
N ASN A 9 1.40 -2.03 9.11
CA ASN A 9 2.17 -0.84 8.84
C ASN A 9 1.57 -0.02 7.68
N TRP A 10 1.20 -0.68 6.58
CA TRP A 10 0.49 -0.07 5.47
C TRP A 10 -0.80 0.63 5.92
N ALA A 11 -1.64 -0.04 6.71
CA ALA A 11 -2.85 0.58 7.24
C ALA A 11 -2.58 1.79 8.12
N ARG A 12 -1.53 1.74 8.96
CA ARG A 12 -1.10 2.89 9.75
C ARG A 12 -0.72 4.07 8.84
N VAL A 13 0.09 3.82 7.80
CA VAL A 13 0.56 4.84 6.85
C VAL A 13 -0.57 5.43 6.02
N VAL A 14 -1.49 4.61 5.50
CA VAL A 14 -2.63 5.08 4.70
C VAL A 14 -3.59 5.90 5.53
N ARG A 15 -3.84 5.54 6.79
CA ARG A 15 -4.76 6.27 7.67
C ARG A 15 -4.16 7.55 8.21
N ASP A 16 -2.85 7.59 8.41
CA ASP A 16 -2.18 8.75 9.00
C ASP A 16 -2.25 9.95 8.04
N PRO A 17 -2.98 11.02 8.40
CA PRO A 17 -3.09 12.22 7.56
C PRO A 17 -1.74 12.90 7.35
N ARG A 18 -0.76 12.70 8.25
CA ARG A 18 0.60 13.27 8.15
C ARG A 18 1.45 12.54 7.13
N SER A 19 1.17 11.25 6.94
CA SER A 19 1.86 10.41 5.97
C SER A 19 1.27 10.59 4.58
N GLN A 20 0.00 10.97 4.47
CA GLN A 20 -0.66 11.28 3.20
C GLN A 20 -0.03 12.49 2.50
N PRO A 21 0.02 12.52 1.16
CA PRO A 21 0.44 13.71 0.44
C PRO A 21 -0.51 14.87 0.84
N GLN A 22 0.03 15.96 1.37
CA GLN A 22 -0.74 17.16 1.77
C GLN A 22 -1.46 17.87 0.61
N CYS A 23 -1.43 17.27 -0.59
CA CYS A 23 -1.91 17.82 -1.83
C CYS A 23 -2.78 16.77 -2.52
N CYS A 24 -4.10 16.97 -2.44
CA CYS A 24 -5.13 16.08 -2.99
C CYS A 24 -5.22 16.16 -4.52
N ALA A 25 -4.62 17.18 -5.14
CA ALA A 25 -4.64 17.42 -6.58
C ALA A 25 -3.23 17.60 -7.15
N SER A 26 -3.02 17.22 -8.40
CA SER A 26 -1.74 17.39 -9.12
C SER A 26 -1.28 18.84 -9.17
N TRP A 27 -2.21 19.78 -9.38
CA TRP A 27 -1.94 21.22 -9.32
C TRP A 27 -1.48 21.66 -7.92
N ALA A 28 -2.15 21.18 -6.86
CA ALA A 28 -1.79 21.54 -5.50
C ALA A 28 -0.37 21.06 -5.14
N LYS A 29 0.05 19.90 -5.66
CA LYS A 29 1.44 19.41 -5.52
C LYS A 29 2.43 20.37 -6.18
N LEU A 30 2.15 20.81 -7.40
CA LEU A 30 3.01 21.74 -8.14
C LEU A 30 3.09 23.10 -7.44
N ALA A 31 1.96 23.66 -7.03
CA ALA A 31 1.88 24.96 -6.35
C ALA A 31 2.56 24.96 -4.98
N THR A 32 2.57 23.83 -4.26
CA THR A 32 3.32 23.69 -3.01
C THR A 32 4.81 23.52 -3.29
N ALA A 33 5.20 22.70 -4.27
CA ALA A 33 6.59 22.55 -4.67
C ALA A 33 7.23 23.88 -5.13
N LEU A 34 6.50 24.72 -5.86
CA LEU A 34 6.97 26.05 -6.26
C LEU A 34 7.15 26.99 -5.05
N ARG A 35 6.22 26.97 -4.10
CA ARG A 35 6.31 27.78 -2.87
C ARG A 35 7.44 27.33 -1.94
N ASP A 36 7.66 26.02 -1.85
CA ASP A 36 8.74 25.46 -1.01
C ASP A 36 10.11 25.73 -1.64
N ALA A 37 10.20 25.71 -2.98
CA ALA A 37 11.39 26.12 -3.73
C ALA A 37 11.72 27.60 -3.53
N GLU A 38 10.71 28.49 -3.50
CA GLU A 38 10.90 29.92 -3.20
C GLU A 38 11.35 30.19 -1.76
N LYS A 39 10.95 29.34 -0.80
CA LYS A 39 11.28 29.52 0.62
C LYS A 39 12.57 28.83 1.06
N GLY A 40 13.21 28.04 0.19
CA GLY A 40 14.41 27.27 0.53
C GLY A 40 14.18 26.24 1.64
N ILE A 41 12.92 25.86 1.91
CA ILE A 41 12.57 24.92 2.98
C ILE A 41 12.75 23.51 2.45
N VAL A 42 13.91 22.90 2.71
CA VAL A 42 14.09 21.44 2.65
C VAL A 42 13.86 20.90 4.05
N ALA A 43 12.62 20.97 4.52
CA ALA A 43 12.23 20.20 5.69
C ALA A 43 12.08 18.76 5.21
N GLU A 44 13.13 17.94 5.30
CA GLU A 44 12.94 16.50 5.31
C GLU A 44 12.25 16.18 6.63
N PRO A 45 10.94 15.84 6.64
CA PRO A 45 10.41 15.18 7.81
C PRO A 45 11.29 13.94 8.01
N SER A 46 11.78 13.70 9.22
CA SER A 46 12.48 12.45 9.54
C SER A 46 11.47 11.31 9.35
N ILE A 47 11.36 10.81 8.13
CA ILE A 47 10.35 9.83 7.75
C ILE A 47 10.71 8.57 8.53
N PRO A 48 9.83 8.08 9.43
CA PRO A 48 10.06 6.82 10.10
C PRO A 48 10.31 5.74 9.04
N ARG A 49 11.33 4.89 9.25
CA ARG A 49 11.79 3.86 8.30
C ARG A 49 10.66 2.96 7.77
N ASP A 50 9.54 2.91 8.49
CA ASP A 50 8.36 2.13 8.16
C ASP A 50 7.45 2.78 7.09
N VAL A 51 7.49 4.11 6.91
CA VAL A 51 6.61 4.81 5.96
C VAL A 51 6.93 4.48 4.49
N PRO A 52 8.21 4.39 4.06
CA PRO A 52 8.55 3.93 2.71
C PRO A 52 8.02 2.52 2.40
N ASP A 53 8.07 1.59 3.38
CA ASP A 53 7.51 0.25 3.20
C ASP A 53 5.98 0.30 3.07
N GLY A 54 5.30 1.12 3.87
CA GLY A 54 3.84 1.32 3.73
C GLY A 54 3.43 1.83 2.34
N TRP A 55 4.19 2.78 1.77
CA TRP A 55 3.94 3.26 0.40
C TRP A 55 4.29 2.24 -0.68
N LEU A 56 5.30 1.39 -0.45
CA LEU A 56 5.58 0.27 -1.35
C LEU A 56 4.41 -0.72 -1.34
N VAL A 57 3.90 -1.06 -0.15
CA VAL A 57 2.73 -1.94 0.00
C VAL A 57 1.49 -1.32 -0.65
N GLU A 58 1.27 -0.01 -0.53
CA GLU A 58 0.16 0.68 -1.24
C GLU A 58 0.27 0.54 -2.76
N ARG A 59 1.47 0.74 -3.34
CA ARG A 59 1.71 0.54 -4.78
C ARG A 59 1.46 -0.90 -5.21
N ALA A 60 1.90 -1.86 -4.40
CA ALA A 60 1.65 -3.27 -4.65
C ALA A 60 0.16 -3.61 -4.56
N TRP A 61 -0.54 -3.11 -3.52
CA TRP A 61 -1.98 -3.28 -3.33
C TRP A 61 -2.79 -2.72 -4.50
N GLN A 62 -2.37 -1.59 -5.07
CA GLN A 62 -3.02 -1.02 -6.25
C GLN A 62 -2.97 -1.96 -7.46
N LYS A 63 -1.90 -2.76 -7.60
CA LYS A 63 -1.67 -3.74 -8.68
C LYS A 63 -2.36 -5.08 -8.45
N ILE A 64 -3.04 -5.31 -7.33
CA ILE A 64 -3.82 -6.54 -7.11
C ILE A 64 -5.00 -6.57 -8.08
N ASN A 65 -5.05 -7.61 -8.92
CA ASN A 65 -6.12 -7.81 -9.92
C ASN A 65 -7.41 -8.38 -9.33
N ASP A 66 -7.35 -9.15 -8.23
CA ASP A 66 -8.54 -9.71 -7.58
C ASP A 66 -9.28 -8.61 -6.79
N PRO A 67 -10.46 -8.15 -7.24
CA PRO A 67 -11.19 -7.06 -6.61
C PRO A 67 -11.69 -7.42 -5.20
N ILE A 68 -11.93 -8.70 -4.94
CA ILE A 68 -12.40 -9.19 -3.64
C ILE A 68 -11.24 -9.15 -2.65
N ALA A 69 -10.08 -9.72 -3.00
CA ALA A 69 -8.90 -9.69 -2.14
C ALA A 69 -8.47 -8.24 -1.84
N LYS A 70 -8.47 -7.38 -2.87
CA LYS A 70 -8.13 -5.96 -2.74
C LYS A 70 -9.02 -5.24 -1.73
N ARG A 71 -10.35 -5.42 -1.84
CA ARG A 71 -11.32 -4.79 -0.92
C ARG A 71 -11.30 -5.42 0.47
N LEU A 72 -11.10 -6.73 0.57
CA LEU A 72 -11.00 -7.43 1.85
C LEU A 72 -9.84 -6.87 2.68
N LEU A 73 -8.65 -6.75 2.08
CA LEU A 73 -7.47 -6.18 2.75
C LEU A 73 -7.72 -4.74 3.20
N GLN A 74 -8.36 -3.93 2.34
CA GLN A 74 -8.70 -2.55 2.66
C GLN A 74 -9.69 -2.45 3.83
N TYR A 75 -10.78 -3.22 3.81
CA TYR A 75 -11.78 -3.19 4.88
C TYR A 75 -11.23 -3.72 6.21
N TYR A 76 -10.40 -4.77 6.16
CA TYR A 76 -9.87 -5.39 7.36
C TYR A 76 -8.73 -4.57 8.00
N TYR A 77 -7.70 -4.19 7.23
CA TYR A 77 -6.53 -3.50 7.80
C TYR A 77 -6.75 -1.99 7.90
N VAL A 78 -7.24 -1.34 6.83
CA VAL A 78 -7.37 0.13 6.80
C VAL A 78 -8.61 0.59 7.57
N HIS A 79 -9.78 0.01 7.27
CA HIS A 79 -11.03 0.40 7.93
C HIS A 79 -11.26 -0.29 9.28
N GLN A 80 -10.45 -1.31 9.62
CA GLN A 80 -10.58 -2.07 10.87
C GLN A 80 -11.99 -2.61 11.11
N PHE A 81 -12.69 -2.98 10.04
CA PHE A 81 -14.01 -3.55 10.15
C PHE A 81 -13.93 -5.00 10.65
N PRO A 82 -14.83 -5.39 11.58
CA PRO A 82 -14.98 -6.78 11.99
C PRO A 82 -15.22 -7.70 10.79
N PRO A 83 -14.68 -8.94 10.81
CA PRO A 83 -14.85 -9.91 9.73
C PRO A 83 -16.30 -10.08 9.26
N GLU A 84 -17.26 -10.04 10.18
CA GLU A 84 -18.69 -10.20 9.93
C GLU A 84 -19.23 -9.06 9.05
N ILE A 85 -18.79 -7.84 9.32
CA ILE A 85 -19.16 -6.64 8.55
C ILE A 85 -18.52 -6.70 7.16
N VAL A 86 -17.23 -7.05 7.08
CA VAL A 86 -16.51 -7.18 5.81
C VAL A 86 -17.20 -8.20 4.90
N CYS A 87 -17.51 -9.39 5.45
CA CYS A 87 -18.24 -10.42 4.73
C CYS A 87 -19.59 -9.89 4.20
N ARG A 88 -20.38 -9.21 5.04
CA ARG A 88 -21.68 -8.63 4.65
C ARG A 88 -21.54 -7.62 3.50
N ILE A 89 -20.55 -6.73 3.57
CA ILE A 89 -20.29 -5.73 2.53
C ILE A 89 -19.91 -6.42 1.21
N LEU A 90 -19.02 -7.41 1.26
CA LEU A 90 -18.54 -8.12 0.08
C LEU A 90 -19.67 -8.94 -0.59
N VAL A 91 -20.53 -9.61 0.17
CA VAL A 91 -21.73 -10.30 -0.38
C VAL A 91 -22.60 -9.32 -1.13
N ARG A 92 -22.91 -8.18 -0.49
CA ARG A 92 -23.84 -7.19 -1.05
C ARG A 92 -23.31 -6.58 -2.34
N LYS A 93 -21.99 -6.41 -2.44
CA LYS A 93 -21.34 -5.72 -3.57
C LYS A 93 -21.00 -6.65 -4.74
N PHE A 94 -20.60 -7.90 -4.48
CA PHE A 94 -20.07 -8.81 -5.50
C PHE A 94 -20.99 -10.00 -5.81
N GLY A 95 -22.16 -10.09 -5.17
CA GLY A 95 -23.13 -11.16 -5.44
C GLY A 95 -22.82 -12.47 -4.72
N ALA A 96 -23.81 -13.36 -4.68
CA ALA A 96 -23.91 -14.47 -3.74
C ALA A 96 -22.72 -15.45 -3.74
N SER A 97 -22.16 -15.72 -2.57
CA SER A 97 -22.19 -17.10 -2.07
C SER A 97 -22.02 -17.14 -0.54
N PRO A 98 -23.13 -17.34 0.19
CA PRO A 98 -23.15 -17.71 1.61
C PRO A 98 -22.33 -18.97 1.93
N HIS A 99 -21.92 -19.75 0.93
CA HIS A 99 -21.07 -20.93 1.08
C HIS A 99 -19.56 -20.58 1.03
N THR A 100 -19.16 -19.46 0.41
CA THR A 100 -17.75 -19.07 0.26
C THR A 100 -17.20 -18.11 1.33
N LEU A 101 -18.05 -17.66 2.27
CA LEU A 101 -17.70 -16.78 3.38
C LEU A 101 -17.74 -17.46 4.76
N LYS A 102 -18.17 -18.74 4.84
CA LYS A 102 -18.04 -19.54 6.06
C LYS A 102 -16.58 -19.71 6.52
N HIS A 103 -15.63 -19.49 5.62
CA HIS A 103 -14.20 -19.58 5.90
C HIS A 103 -13.50 -18.23 5.68
N TRP A 104 -13.91 -17.21 6.44
CA TRP A 104 -13.20 -15.91 6.53
C TRP A 104 -11.67 -16.10 6.58
N LYS A 105 -11.19 -17.00 7.45
CA LYS A 105 -9.77 -17.31 7.61
C LYS A 105 -9.10 -17.78 6.31
N VAL A 106 -9.79 -18.61 5.52
CA VAL A 106 -9.27 -19.10 4.22
C VAL A 106 -9.22 -17.96 3.19
N ARG A 107 -10.23 -17.09 3.16
CA ARG A 107 -10.24 -15.93 2.27
C ARG A 107 -9.18 -14.91 2.64
N LEU A 108 -9.02 -14.64 3.93
CA LEU A 108 -7.96 -13.78 4.45
C LEU A 108 -6.58 -14.36 4.11
N ALA A 109 -6.37 -15.67 4.32
CA ALA A 109 -5.12 -16.34 3.96
C ALA A 109 -4.84 -16.27 2.46
N LYS A 110 -5.86 -16.47 1.60
CA LYS A 110 -5.73 -16.29 0.16
C LYS A 110 -5.36 -14.84 -0.19
N ALA A 111 -6.01 -13.86 0.44
CA ALA A 111 -5.70 -12.45 0.24
C ALA A 111 -4.27 -12.09 0.70
N HIS A 112 -3.81 -12.65 1.82
CA HIS A 112 -2.43 -12.53 2.30
C HIS A 112 -1.44 -13.14 1.31
N SER A 113 -1.72 -14.33 0.78
CA SER A 113 -0.87 -14.97 -0.24
C SER A 113 -0.78 -14.13 -1.51
N ILE A 114 -1.91 -13.63 -2.03
CA ILE A 114 -1.94 -12.74 -3.20
C ILE A 114 -1.12 -11.47 -2.92
N ALA A 115 -1.35 -10.84 -1.76
CA ALA A 115 -0.65 -9.63 -1.37
C ALA A 115 0.86 -9.88 -1.26
N ALA A 116 1.28 -10.97 -0.61
CA ALA A 116 2.68 -11.35 -0.48
C ALA A 116 3.34 -11.49 -1.86
N HIS A 117 2.73 -12.24 -2.79
CA HIS A 117 3.27 -12.39 -4.14
C HIS A 117 3.42 -11.06 -4.89
N VAL A 118 2.41 -10.18 -4.80
CA VAL A 118 2.47 -8.88 -5.50
C VAL A 118 3.49 -7.95 -4.84
N ILE A 119 3.57 -7.94 -3.51
CA ILE A 119 4.52 -7.13 -2.75
C ILE A 119 5.95 -7.60 -3.01
N ASP A 120 6.21 -8.91 -2.96
CA ASP A 120 7.54 -9.45 -3.21
C ASP A 120 7.99 -9.17 -4.65
N GLY A 121 7.07 -9.27 -5.62
CA GLY A 121 7.33 -8.85 -7.00
C GLY A 121 7.58 -7.34 -7.15
N GLU A 122 7.02 -6.49 -6.30
CA GLU A 122 7.33 -5.05 -6.28
C GLU A 122 8.69 -4.77 -5.63
N VAL A 123 8.97 -5.44 -4.51
CA VAL A 123 10.28 -5.34 -3.84
C VAL A 123 11.39 -5.75 -4.79
N ALA A 124 11.23 -6.88 -5.49
CA ALA A 124 12.19 -7.35 -6.48
C ALA A 124 12.41 -6.34 -7.61
N ARG A 125 11.34 -5.69 -8.11
CA ARG A 125 11.48 -4.64 -9.12
C ARG A 125 12.25 -3.43 -8.62
N VAL A 126 11.98 -2.99 -7.39
CA VAL A 126 12.68 -1.84 -6.78
C VAL A 126 14.16 -2.17 -6.55
N THR A 127 14.48 -3.37 -6.06
CA THR A 127 15.87 -3.78 -5.85
C THR A 127 16.63 -3.91 -7.16
N MET A 128 16.04 -4.53 -8.18
CA MET A 128 16.62 -4.60 -9.52
C MET A 128 16.88 -3.22 -10.12
N ALA A 129 15.91 -2.31 -10.03
CA ALA A 129 16.07 -0.94 -10.52
C ALA A 129 17.21 -0.19 -9.79
N ALA A 130 17.34 -0.40 -8.47
CA ALA A 130 18.43 0.19 -7.69
C ALA A 130 19.80 -0.39 -8.06
N THR A 131 19.88 -1.70 -8.34
CA THR A 131 21.11 -2.35 -8.81
C THR A 131 21.53 -1.83 -10.18
N VAL A 132 20.58 -1.73 -11.13
CA VAL A 132 20.84 -1.19 -12.47
C VAL A 132 21.37 0.25 -12.39
N ARG A 133 20.77 1.10 -11.56
CA ARG A 133 21.25 2.49 -11.36
C ARG A 133 22.69 2.54 -10.85
N ARG A 134 23.04 1.71 -9.85
CA ARG A 134 24.42 1.62 -9.35
C ARG A 134 25.40 1.14 -10.42
N MET A 135 25.00 0.19 -11.25
CA MET A 135 25.83 -0.28 -12.36
C MET A 135 26.03 0.81 -13.42
N THR A 136 25.00 1.60 -13.73
CA THR A 136 25.13 2.70 -14.71
C THR A 136 25.97 3.86 -14.19
N GLU A 137 25.92 4.17 -12.89
CA GLU A 137 26.72 5.24 -12.27
C GLU A 137 28.18 4.82 -12.07
N GLY A 138 28.46 3.52 -11.91
CA GLY A 138 29.82 2.98 -11.80
C GLY A 138 30.56 2.80 -13.13
N VAL A 139 29.88 2.93 -14.28
CA VAL A 139 30.46 2.77 -15.62
C VAL A 139 30.93 4.10 -16.24
N THR A 140 30.61 5.24 -15.61
CA THR A 140 31.05 6.58 -16.05
C THR A 140 32.37 7.02 -15.42
N VAL A 141 33.39 6.15 -15.41
CA VAL A 141 34.78 6.50 -15.03
C VAL A 141 35.72 6.18 -16.19
#